data_AF-A0A0N8ADE8-F1
#
_entry.id   AF-A0A0N8ADE8-F1
#
_cell.length_a   1.000
_cell.length_b   1.000
_cell.length_c   1.000
_cell.angle_alpha   90.00
_cell.angle_beta   90.00
_cell.angle_gamma   90.00
#
_symmetry.space_group_name_H-M   'P 1'
#
loop_
_entity.id
_entity.type
_entity.pdbx_description
1 polymer ?
#
loop_
_entity_poly.entity_id
_entity_poly.type
_entity_poly.pdbx_seq_one_letter_code
_entity_poly.pdbx_strand_id
1 'polypeptide(L)'
;MEETLENVSKRIKEKEEILRKLKMIKLHRIKHSTDQLESLIKEWTGICQQALQDLQQKLADQGSDSAAIGIPELLRHLNIEPELVGYCIEDEAFVN
;
A
#
# COMPACT_ATOMS: atom_id res chain seq x y z
N MET A 1 -3.97 -37.19 -45.39
CA MET A 1 -4.17 -37.48 -43.95
C MET A 1 -3.15 -36.74 -43.07
N GLU A 2 -1.97 -36.37 -43.59
CA GLU A 2 -0.96 -35.55 -42.87
C GLU A 2 -1.37 -34.08 -42.68
N GLU A 3 -2.04 -33.48 -43.66
CA GLU A 3 -2.42 -32.06 -43.65
C GLU A 3 -3.32 -31.66 -42.46
N THR A 4 -4.15 -32.60 -41.97
CA THR A 4 -4.99 -32.37 -40.79
C THR A 4 -4.19 -32.40 -39.50
N LEU A 5 -3.17 -33.27 -39.40
CA LEU A 5 -2.35 -33.41 -38.21
C LEU A 5 -1.44 -32.19 -38.05
N GLU A 6 -0.83 -31.74 -39.14
CA GLU A 6 0.04 -30.56 -39.16
C GLU A 6 -0.74 -29.27 -38.89
N ASN A 7 -1.97 -29.16 -39.43
CA ASN A 7 -2.84 -28.03 -39.13
C ASN A 7 -3.32 -28.03 -37.66
N VAL A 8 -3.56 -29.21 -37.07
CA VAL A 8 -3.87 -29.34 -35.64
C VAL A 8 -2.65 -28.98 -34.78
N SER A 9 -1.46 -29.45 -35.12
CA SER A 9 -0.22 -29.10 -34.40
C SER A 9 0.10 -27.61 -34.48
N LYS A 10 -0.16 -26.97 -35.63
CA LYS A 10 -0.01 -25.53 -35.79
C LYS A 10 -0.97 -24.76 -34.88
N ARG A 11 -2.26 -25.16 -34.85
CA ARG A 11 -3.28 -24.54 -33.98
C ARG A 11 -2.97 -24.72 -32.49
N ILE A 12 -2.38 -25.86 -32.10
CA ILE A 12 -1.93 -26.09 -30.73
C ILE A 12 -0.81 -25.12 -30.38
N LYS A 13 0.23 -25.02 -31.21
CA LYS A 13 1.35 -24.09 -31.00
C LYS A 13 0.90 -22.64 -30.92
N GLU A 14 -0.03 -22.21 -31.78
CA GLU A 14 -0.59 -20.86 -31.75
C GLU A 14 -1.35 -20.58 -30.44
N LYS A 15 -2.16 -21.54 -29.97
CA LYS A 15 -2.88 -21.42 -28.69
C LYS A 15 -1.94 -21.41 -27.50
N GLU A 16 -0.88 -22.22 -27.52
CA GLU A 16 0.14 -22.25 -26.47
C GLU A 16 0.89 -20.92 -26.37
N GLU A 17 1.22 -20.31 -27.50
CA GLU A 17 1.90 -19.01 -27.54
C GLU A 17 0.99 -17.88 -27.04
N ILE A 18 -0.30 -17.89 -27.41
CA ILE A 18 -1.30 -16.97 -26.86
C ILE A 18 -1.40 -17.15 -25.34
N LEU A 19 -1.47 -18.40 -24.86
CA LEU A 19 -1.57 -18.70 -23.44
C LEU A 19 -0.32 -18.22 -22.68
N ARG A 20 0.88 -18.39 -23.25
CA ARG A 20 2.14 -17.90 -22.67
C ARG A 20 2.12 -16.37 -22.51
N LYS A 21 1.72 -15.65 -23.55
CA LYS A 21 1.60 -14.17 -23.52
C LYS A 21 0.59 -13.70 -22.47
N LEU A 22 -0.58 -14.33 -22.40
CA LEU A 22 -1.60 -14.00 -21.41
C LEU A 22 -1.12 -14.26 -19.97
N LYS A 23 -0.40 -15.37 -19.74
CA LYS A 23 0.20 -15.66 -18.43
C LYS A 23 1.24 -14.62 -18.03
N MET A 24 2.10 -14.18 -18.95
CA MET A 24 3.07 -13.12 -18.70
C MET A 24 2.39 -11.80 -18.33
N ILE A 25 1.34 -11.39 -19.07
CA ILE A 25 0.59 -10.17 -18.75
C ILE A 25 -0.10 -10.30 -17.40
N LYS A 26 -0.69 -11.45 -17.08
CA LYS A 26 -1.32 -11.70 -15.77
C LYS A 26 -0.29 -11.63 -14.64
N LEU A 27 0.87 -12.26 -14.79
CA LEU A 27 1.96 -12.21 -13.81
C LEU A 27 2.50 -10.80 -13.64
N HIS A 28 2.64 -10.04 -14.73
CA HIS A 28 3.02 -8.63 -14.68
C HIS A 28 1.98 -7.82 -13.92
N ARG A 29 0.68 -8.00 -14.20
CA ARG A 29 -0.39 -7.31 -13.47
C ARG A 29 -0.38 -7.65 -11.99
N ILE A 30 -0.17 -8.91 -11.61
CA ILE A 30 -0.08 -9.33 -10.20
C ILE A 30 1.17 -8.75 -9.53
N LYS A 31 2.33 -8.81 -10.19
CA LYS A 31 3.60 -8.32 -9.65
C LYS A 31 3.66 -6.80 -9.56
N HIS A 32 2.92 -6.11 -10.42
CA HIS A 32 2.78 -4.66 -10.46
C HIS A 32 1.37 -4.21 -10.06
N SER A 33 0.66 -4.98 -9.22
CA SER A 33 -0.59 -4.52 -8.60
C SER A 33 -0.24 -3.42 -7.59
N THR A 34 -0.02 -2.22 -8.12
CA THR A 34 0.12 -0.97 -7.35
C THR A 34 -1.05 -0.81 -6.39
N ASP A 35 -2.25 -1.29 -6.76
CA ASP A 35 -3.44 -1.31 -5.90
C ASP A 35 -3.21 -2.05 -4.56
N GLN A 36 -2.42 -3.14 -4.54
CA GLN A 36 -2.11 -3.84 -3.30
C GLN A 36 -1.12 -3.05 -2.43
N LEU A 37 -0.12 -2.43 -3.06
CA LEU A 37 0.83 -1.59 -2.34
C LEU A 37 0.15 -0.33 -1.80
N GLU A 38 -0.71 0.32 -2.58
CA GLU A 38 -1.50 1.46 -2.17
C GLU A 38 -2.49 1.10 -1.05
N SER A 39 -3.14 -0.07 -1.14
CA SER A 39 -3.99 -0.57 -0.06
C SER A 39 -3.20 -0.79 1.23
N LEU A 40 -2.02 -1.41 1.13
CA LEU A 40 -1.16 -1.63 2.28
C LEU A 40 -0.66 -0.31 2.87
N ILE A 41 -0.23 0.64 2.02
CA ILE A 41 0.18 1.98 2.47
C ILE A 41 -0.96 2.64 3.25
N LYS A 42 -2.18 2.65 2.72
CA LYS A 42 -3.35 3.22 3.42
C LYS A 42 -3.64 2.54 4.76
N GLU A 43 -3.56 1.22 4.80
CA GLU A 43 -3.81 0.44 6.03
C GLU A 43 -2.75 0.75 7.09
N TRP A 44 -1.47 0.69 6.72
CA TRP A 44 -0.37 1.01 7.64
C TRP A 44 -0.40 2.47 8.08
N THR A 45 -0.70 3.41 7.18
CA THR A 45 -0.87 4.83 7.52
C THR A 45 -2.01 5.00 8.54
N GLY A 46 -3.18 4.40 8.31
CA GLY A 46 -4.30 4.48 9.26
C GLY A 46 -3.96 3.91 10.64
N ILE A 47 -3.25 2.78 10.69
CA ILE A 47 -2.78 2.20 11.97
C ILE A 47 -1.79 3.13 12.66
N CYS A 48 -0.85 3.74 11.93
CA CYS A 48 0.09 4.71 12.48
C CYS A 48 -0.63 5.94 13.04
N GLN A 49 -1.61 6.48 12.32
CA GLN A 49 -2.42 7.61 12.77
C GLN A 49 -3.16 7.30 14.08
N GLN A 50 -3.81 6.13 14.16
CA GLN A 50 -4.49 5.68 15.38
C GLN A 50 -3.49 5.49 16.54
N ALA A 51 -2.35 4.86 16.29
CA ALA A 51 -1.33 4.65 17.31
C ALA A 51 -0.75 5.98 17.85
N LEU A 52 -0.60 7.00 17.01
CA LEU A 52 -0.17 8.34 17.42
C LEU A 52 -1.21 9.02 18.32
N GLN A 53 -2.50 8.90 17.99
CA GLN A 53 -3.59 9.42 18.82
C GLN A 53 -3.67 8.67 20.16
N ASP A 54 -3.56 7.34 20.15
CA ASP A 54 -3.57 6.52 21.36
C ASP A 54 -2.38 6.85 22.28
N LEU A 55 -1.20 7.10 21.68
CA LEU A 55 -0.01 7.52 22.40
C LEU A 55 -0.19 8.89 23.03
N GLN A 56 -0.73 9.85 22.26
CA GLN A 56 -1.04 11.20 22.77
C GLN A 56 -2.02 11.14 23.96
N GLN A 57 -3.09 10.36 23.84
CA GLN A 57 -4.07 10.20 24.91
C GLN A 57 -3.44 9.59 26.17
N LYS A 58 -2.63 8.53 26.03
CA LYS A 58 -1.94 7.90 27.18
C LYS A 58 -0.99 8.86 27.89
N LEU A 59 -0.31 9.74 27.14
CA LEU A 59 0.59 10.74 27.72
C LEU A 59 -0.19 11.84 28.48
N ALA A 60 -1.37 12.22 27.98
CA ALA A 60 -2.28 13.13 28.66
C ALA A 60 -2.85 12.52 29.95
N ASP A 61 -3.26 11.26 29.91
CA ASP A 61 -3.82 10.52 31.06
C ASP A 61 -2.79 10.30 32.18
N GLN A 62 -1.49 10.24 31.85
CA GLN A 62 -0.40 10.08 32.80
C GLN A 62 -0.03 11.37 33.57
N GLY A 63 -0.75 12.47 33.36
CA GLY A 63 -0.64 13.67 34.20
C GLY A 63 0.68 14.43 34.09
N SER A 64 1.48 14.15 33.06
CA SER A 64 2.64 14.98 32.75
C SER A 64 2.19 16.27 32.05
N ASP A 65 2.97 17.34 32.18
CA ASP A 65 2.83 18.58 31.38
C ASP A 65 2.81 18.30 29.85
N SER A 66 3.07 17.04 29.44
CA SER A 66 2.89 16.50 28.10
C SER A 66 1.46 16.35 27.62
N ALA A 67 0.44 16.69 28.42
CA ALA A 67 -0.95 16.78 27.95
C ALA A 67 -1.12 17.79 26.78
N ALA A 68 -0.11 18.60 26.50
CA ALA A 68 -0.04 19.52 25.37
C ALA A 68 0.95 19.09 24.27
N ILE A 69 1.54 17.88 24.31
CA ILE A 69 2.39 17.40 23.21
C ILE A 69 1.47 17.12 22.02
N GLY A 70 1.46 18.05 21.07
CA GLY A 70 0.76 17.89 19.81
C GLY A 70 1.35 16.72 19.01
N ILE A 71 0.53 16.16 18.12
CA ILE A 71 0.97 15.20 17.11
C ILE A 71 2.23 15.68 16.35
N PRO A 72 2.41 16.98 15.98
CA PRO A 72 3.65 17.45 15.34
C PRO A 72 4.91 17.19 16.17
N GLU A 73 4.83 17.39 17.48
CA GLU A 73 5.95 17.20 18.40
C GLU A 73 6.30 15.71 18.54
N LEU A 74 5.28 14.83 18.60
CA LEU A 74 5.46 13.38 18.60
C LEU A 74 6.13 12.90 17.30
N LEU A 75 5.70 13.42 16.16
CA LEU A 75 6.29 13.11 14.86
C LEU A 75 7.76 13.53 14.81
N ARG A 76 8.09 14.73 15.30
CA ARG A 76 9.48 15.20 15.42
C ARG A 76 10.31 14.30 16.33
N HIS A 77 9.76 13.86 17.46
CA HIS A 77 10.45 13.00 18.41
C HIS A 77 10.70 11.58 17.85
N LEU A 78 9.73 11.05 17.12
CA LEU A 78 9.82 9.75 16.44
C LEU A 78 10.58 9.83 15.11
N ASN A 79 11.00 11.03 14.70
CA ASN A 79 11.65 11.31 13.43
C ASN A 79 10.84 10.80 12.23
N ILE A 80 9.52 10.97 12.30
CA ILE A 80 8.54 10.62 11.26
C ILE A 80 8.18 11.91 10.52
N GLU A 81 8.26 11.86 9.20
CA GLU A 81 7.85 12.97 8.36
C GLU A 81 6.30 13.10 8.36
N PRO A 82 5.73 14.29 8.60
CA PRO A 82 4.28 14.48 8.65
C PRO A 82 3.58 14.02 7.37
N GLU A 83 4.21 14.24 6.22
CA GLU A 83 3.68 13.82 4.91
C GLU A 83 3.54 12.29 4.80
N LEU A 84 4.39 11.51 5.47
CA LEU A 84 4.36 10.05 5.43
C LEU A 84 3.11 9.47 6.09
N VAL A 85 2.61 10.14 7.12
CA VAL A 85 1.39 9.76 7.84
C VAL A 85 0.18 10.59 7.41
N GLY A 86 0.31 11.42 6.37
CA GLY A 86 -0.75 12.32 5.92
C GLY A 86 -1.15 13.36 6.95
N TYR A 87 -0.23 13.81 7.81
CA TYR A 87 -0.52 14.83 8.83
C TYR A 87 -0.24 16.23 8.28
N CYS A 88 -1.29 17.06 8.19
CA CYS A 88 -1.17 18.47 7.85
C CYS A 88 -0.89 19.26 9.13
N ILE A 89 0.27 19.92 9.19
CA ILE A 89 0.65 20.77 10.33
C ILE A 89 -0.26 22.00 10.41
N GLU A 90 -0.66 22.57 9.28
CA GLU A 90 -1.49 23.78 9.23
C GLU A 90 -2.92 23.54 9.72
N ASP A 91 -3.49 22.38 9.39
CA ASP A 91 -4.86 21.99 9.78
C ASP A 91 -4.89 21.20 11.10
N GLU A 92 -3.72 20.91 11.68
CA GLU A 92 -3.52 20.01 12.83
C GLU A 92 -4.25 18.66 12.72
N ALA A 93 -4.47 18.18 11.49
CA ALA A 93 -5.32 17.03 11.19
C ALA A 93 -4.69 16.05 10.21
N PHE A 94 -5.11 14.79 10.28
CA PHE A 94 -4.78 13.79 9.28
C PHE A 94 -5.65 13.98 8.03
N VAL A 95 -5.02 14.29 6.90
CA VAL A 95 -5.60 14.38 5.56
C VAL A 95 -5.33 13.06 4.83
N ASN A 96 -6.39 12.43 4.34
CA ASN A 96 -6.37 11.14 3.64
C ASN A 96 -6.68 11.32 2.16
#